data_AF-A0A0B6YFV0-F1
#
_entry.id   AF-A0A0B6YFV0-F1
#
_cell.length_a   1.000
_cell.length_b   1.000
_cell.length_c   1.000
_cell.angle_alpha   90.00
_cell.angle_beta   90.00
_cell.angle_gamma   90.00
#
_symmetry.space_group_name_H-M   'P 1'
#
loop_
_entity.id
_entity.type
_entity.pdbx_description
1 polymer ?
#
loop_
_entity_poly.entity_id
_entity_poly.type
_entity_poly.pdbx_seq_one_letter_code
_entity_poly.pdbx_strand_id
1 'polypeptide(L)'
;INLQPKANAGGNRVAQVPVSLVILDGSKSYDDRGITKYLWQRDSKSLAAGTVVNNSDHMAVLQLVNLVAGQYLFTLTVEDAEGLSSSDAATITVSKNPSEKDFVEMILDADIDKFTMANKESLVDQLELMLQRSSEDRDTVVDFISVTDDISTGHICITFRVLHQDK
;
A
#
# COMPACT_ATOMS: atom_id res chain seq x y z
N ILE A 1 -10.57 28.69 -35.05
CA ILE A 1 -11.44 28.49 -33.87
C ILE A 1 -10.59 27.70 -32.90
N ASN A 2 -10.49 28.14 -31.65
CA ASN A 2 -9.82 27.39 -30.59
C ASN A 2 -10.70 26.21 -30.17
N LEU A 3 -10.13 25.02 -29.98
CA LEU A 3 -10.87 23.88 -29.43
C LEU A 3 -10.66 23.81 -27.92
N GLN A 4 -11.54 23.07 -27.24
CA GLN A 4 -11.30 22.80 -25.83
C GLN A 4 -10.12 21.83 -25.67
N PRO A 5 -9.37 21.94 -24.56
CA PRO A 5 -8.38 20.94 -24.21
C PRO A 5 -8.96 19.54 -24.09
N LYS A 6 -8.08 18.54 -24.20
CA LYS A 6 -8.36 17.15 -23.90
C LYS A 6 -7.50 16.71 -22.71
N ALA A 7 -8.15 16.62 -21.54
CA ALA A 7 -7.53 16.07 -20.35
C ALA A 7 -7.20 14.58 -20.53
N ASN A 8 -6.10 14.14 -19.95
CA ASN A 8 -5.72 12.75 -19.81
C ASN A 8 -5.09 12.58 -18.44
N ALA A 9 -5.77 11.91 -17.50
CA ALA A 9 -5.32 11.74 -16.13
C ALA A 9 -4.34 10.56 -15.94
N GLY A 10 -3.94 9.88 -17.02
CA GLY A 10 -2.99 8.77 -16.96
C GLY A 10 -3.59 7.44 -16.49
N GLY A 11 -4.91 7.38 -16.25
CA GLY A 11 -5.67 6.18 -15.94
C GLY A 11 -5.46 5.60 -14.53
N ASN A 12 -5.86 4.35 -14.35
CA ASN A 12 -5.86 3.69 -13.04
C ASN A 12 -4.47 3.15 -12.66
N ARG A 13 -4.13 3.26 -11.38
CA ARG A 13 -2.87 2.77 -10.79
C ARG A 13 -3.14 1.81 -9.63
N VAL A 14 -2.24 0.84 -9.48
CA VAL A 14 -2.24 -0.09 -8.35
C VAL A 14 -0.88 -0.02 -7.66
N ALA A 15 -0.89 0.02 -6.33
CA ALA A 15 0.31 0.01 -5.49
C ALA A 15 0.11 -0.92 -4.29
N GLN A 16 1.19 -1.34 -3.65
CA GLN A 16 1.18 -2.17 -2.43
C GLN A 16 1.97 -1.46 -1.32
N VAL A 17 1.45 -1.48 -0.10
CA VAL A 17 2.21 -0.98 1.07
C VAL A 17 3.43 -1.89 1.35
N PRO A 18 4.55 -1.33 1.86
CA PRO A 18 4.79 0.10 2.08
C PRO A 18 4.98 0.87 0.76
N VAL A 19 4.24 1.97 0.60
CA VAL A 19 4.30 2.83 -0.60
C VAL A 19 5.16 4.06 -0.31
N SER A 20 6.26 4.22 -1.02
CA SER A 20 7.13 5.41 -0.90
C SER A 20 6.60 6.61 -1.70
N LEU A 21 6.15 6.38 -2.94
CA LEU A 21 5.68 7.42 -3.86
C LEU A 21 4.71 6.82 -4.88
N VAL A 22 3.60 7.51 -5.15
CA VAL A 22 2.70 7.23 -6.29
C VAL A 22 2.64 8.45 -7.18
N ILE A 23 2.61 8.20 -8.49
CA ILE A 23 2.55 9.22 -9.53
C ILE A 23 1.28 9.02 -10.37
N LEU A 24 0.52 10.09 -10.57
CA LEU A 24 -0.45 10.21 -11.67
C LEU A 24 0.11 11.18 -12.70
N ASP A 25 0.18 10.74 -13.96
CA ASP A 25 0.86 11.45 -15.04
C ASP A 25 -0.17 11.98 -16.04
N GLY A 26 -0.42 13.29 -15.96
CA GLY A 26 -1.31 14.01 -16.84
C GLY A 26 -0.62 14.70 -18.02
N SER A 27 0.68 14.47 -18.22
CA SER A 27 1.49 15.13 -19.26
C SER A 27 1.03 14.84 -20.69
N LYS A 28 0.22 13.80 -20.89
CA LYS A 28 -0.40 13.45 -22.18
C LYS A 28 -1.70 14.22 -22.48
N SER A 29 -2.09 15.15 -21.61
CA SER A 29 -3.15 16.10 -21.92
C SER A 29 -2.72 17.01 -23.06
N TYR A 30 -3.66 17.42 -23.90
CA TYR A 30 -3.34 18.12 -25.14
C TYR A 30 -4.38 19.21 -25.46
N ASP A 31 -3.93 20.29 -26.09
CA ASP A 31 -4.76 21.36 -26.64
C ASP A 31 -4.11 21.90 -27.93
N ASP A 32 -4.88 22.43 -28.89
CA ASP A 32 -4.34 22.96 -30.15
C ASP A 32 -3.60 24.31 -29.99
N ARG A 33 -3.86 25.06 -28.92
CA ARG A 33 -3.19 26.32 -28.57
C ARG A 33 -2.35 26.24 -27.30
N GLY A 34 -2.43 25.11 -26.59
CA GLY A 34 -1.60 24.77 -25.46
C GLY A 34 -2.31 24.95 -24.13
N ILE A 35 -1.91 24.10 -23.17
CA ILE A 35 -2.47 24.10 -21.81
C ILE A 35 -1.68 25.09 -20.94
N THR A 36 -2.38 25.97 -20.24
CA THR A 36 -1.79 26.97 -19.34
C THR A 36 -1.89 26.55 -17.87
N LYS A 37 -2.83 25.68 -17.52
CA LYS A 37 -3.09 25.29 -16.14
C LYS A 37 -3.46 23.81 -16.03
N TYR A 38 -2.92 23.19 -14.98
CA TYR A 38 -3.29 21.87 -14.50
C TYR A 38 -3.82 22.01 -13.08
N LEU A 39 -4.89 21.30 -12.76
CA LEU A 39 -5.42 21.22 -11.41
C LEU A 39 -5.90 19.79 -11.12
N TRP A 40 -5.30 19.17 -10.12
CA TRP A 40 -5.74 17.89 -9.58
C TRP A 40 -6.60 18.13 -8.34
N GLN A 41 -7.80 17.56 -8.35
CA GLN A 41 -8.70 17.62 -7.21
C GLN A 41 -8.98 16.22 -6.70
N ARG A 42 -8.82 16.03 -5.39
CA ARG A 42 -9.20 14.78 -4.73
C ARG A 42 -10.72 14.74 -4.55
N ASP A 43 -11.34 13.65 -4.97
CA ASP A 43 -12.78 13.48 -4.82
C ASP A 43 -13.18 13.30 -3.33
N SER A 44 -14.35 13.80 -2.96
CA SER A 44 -14.89 13.69 -1.59
C SER A 44 -15.05 12.25 -1.06
N LYS A 45 -15.18 11.27 -1.96
CA LYS A 45 -15.28 9.83 -1.63
C LYS A 45 -13.92 9.14 -1.55
N SER A 46 -12.85 9.81 -1.99
CA SER A 46 -11.47 9.32 -1.88
C SER A 46 -11.05 9.26 -0.41
N LEU A 47 -10.16 8.32 -0.07
CA LEU A 47 -9.51 8.36 1.25
C LEU A 47 -8.77 9.68 1.47
N ALA A 48 -8.86 10.20 2.70
CA ALA A 48 -8.24 11.45 3.12
C ALA A 48 -6.73 11.31 3.40
N ALA A 49 -6.24 10.08 3.63
CA ALA A 49 -4.81 9.81 3.80
C ALA A 49 -4.00 10.19 2.54
N GLY A 50 -2.68 10.23 2.67
CA GLY A 50 -1.79 10.61 1.58
C GLY A 50 -1.66 12.13 1.38
N THR A 51 -0.42 12.58 1.17
CA THR A 51 -0.05 13.99 1.07
C THR A 51 0.45 14.31 -0.33
N VAL A 52 -0.02 15.44 -0.89
CA VAL A 52 0.51 16.00 -2.13
C VAL A 52 1.89 16.57 -1.86
N VAL A 53 2.87 16.22 -2.70
CA VAL A 53 4.25 16.71 -2.59
C VAL A 53 4.45 17.91 -3.51
N ASN A 54 5.21 18.91 -3.04
CA ASN A 54 5.69 20.05 -3.84
C ASN A 54 4.59 20.81 -4.62
N ASN A 55 3.36 20.86 -4.12
CA ASN A 55 2.23 21.48 -4.81
C ASN A 55 2.02 20.92 -6.23
N SER A 56 2.33 19.62 -6.40
CA SER A 56 2.22 18.88 -7.67
C SER A 56 0.78 18.70 -8.15
N ASP A 57 -0.21 19.02 -7.31
CA ASP A 57 -1.61 19.14 -7.68
C ASP A 57 -1.90 20.30 -8.65
N HIS A 58 -0.95 21.22 -8.85
CA HIS A 58 -1.04 22.28 -9.85
C HIS A 58 -0.12 22.04 -11.06
N MET A 59 0.39 20.82 -11.20
CA MET A 59 1.34 20.44 -12.25
C MET A 59 0.77 19.33 -13.14
N ALA A 60 1.40 19.09 -14.28
CA ALA A 60 1.03 18.00 -15.17
C ALA A 60 1.18 16.62 -14.50
N VAL A 61 2.11 16.47 -13.55
CA VAL A 61 2.38 15.22 -12.85
C VAL A 61 2.08 15.41 -11.36
N LEU A 62 1.12 14.65 -10.84
CA LEU A 62 0.77 14.62 -9.42
C LEU A 62 1.63 13.59 -8.69
N GLN A 63 2.19 13.99 -7.54
CA GLN A 63 3.02 13.16 -6.68
C GLN A 63 2.40 13.02 -5.28
N LEU A 64 2.24 11.77 -4.83
CA LEU A 64 1.61 11.45 -3.55
C LEU A 64 2.51 10.54 -2.71
N VAL A 65 2.62 10.86 -1.42
CA VAL A 65 3.32 10.07 -0.40
C VAL A 65 2.39 9.78 0.79
N ASN A 66 2.80 8.94 1.73
CA ASN A 66 2.02 8.60 2.94
C ASN A 66 0.64 7.97 2.63
N LEU A 67 0.53 7.20 1.55
CA LEU A 67 -0.70 6.48 1.23
C LEU A 67 -0.81 5.23 2.10
N VAL A 68 -2.03 4.98 2.59
CA VAL A 68 -2.41 3.72 3.24
C VAL A 68 -3.26 2.88 2.29
N ALA A 69 -3.45 1.60 2.62
CA ALA A 69 -4.30 0.72 1.84
C ALA A 69 -5.74 1.25 1.71
N GLY A 70 -6.26 1.23 0.48
CA GLY A 70 -7.60 1.67 0.11
C GLY A 70 -7.62 2.36 -1.25
N GLN A 71 -8.68 3.12 -1.53
CA GLN A 71 -8.92 3.73 -2.84
C GLN A 71 -8.80 5.26 -2.79
N TYR A 72 -8.13 5.80 -3.80
CA TYR A 72 -8.01 7.23 -4.02
C TYR A 72 -8.52 7.59 -5.40
N LEU A 73 -9.30 8.66 -5.49
CA LEU A 73 -9.88 9.16 -6.74
C LEU A 73 -9.49 10.62 -6.92
N PHE A 74 -8.92 10.92 -8.07
CA PHE A 74 -8.52 12.25 -8.46
C PHE A 74 -9.10 12.63 -9.81
N THR A 75 -9.48 13.88 -9.96
CA THR A 75 -9.86 14.49 -11.23
C THR A 75 -8.79 15.50 -11.63
N LEU A 76 -8.25 15.34 -12.84
CA LEU A 76 -7.42 16.34 -13.48
C LEU A 76 -8.31 17.26 -14.31
N THR A 77 -8.21 18.56 -14.10
CA THR A 77 -8.75 19.60 -14.98
C THR A 77 -7.59 20.33 -15.65
N VAL A 78 -7.68 20.49 -16.96
CA VAL A 78 -6.74 21.29 -17.76
C VAL A 78 -7.47 22.46 -18.39
N GLU A 79 -6.79 23.60 -18.51
CA GLU A 79 -7.34 24.86 -19.02
C GLU A 79 -6.34 25.50 -20.00
N ASP A 80 -6.84 26.11 -21.07
CA ASP A 80 -6.04 26.88 -22.05
C ASP A 80 -5.95 28.37 -21.67
N ALA A 81 -5.39 29.20 -22.56
CA ALA A 81 -5.26 30.65 -22.33
C ALA A 81 -6.59 31.43 -22.51
N GLU A 82 -7.59 30.82 -23.15
CA GLU A 82 -8.91 31.42 -23.41
C GLU A 82 -9.95 30.99 -22.36
N GLY A 83 -9.55 30.17 -21.40
CA GLY A 83 -10.40 29.67 -20.31
C GLY A 83 -11.23 28.44 -20.69
N LEU A 84 -11.00 27.82 -21.85
CA LEU A 84 -11.64 26.55 -22.18
C LEU A 84 -10.98 25.45 -21.35
N SER A 85 -11.80 24.53 -20.84
CA SER A 85 -11.34 23.51 -19.92
C SER A 85 -11.93 22.13 -20.22
N SER A 86 -11.23 21.10 -19.75
CA SER A 86 -11.67 19.71 -19.82
C SER A 86 -11.11 18.94 -18.63
N SER A 87 -11.80 17.85 -18.27
CA SER A 87 -11.44 17.04 -17.11
C SER A 87 -11.41 15.55 -17.42
N ASP A 88 -10.53 14.83 -16.74
CA ASP A 88 -10.43 13.37 -16.76
C ASP A 88 -10.14 12.84 -15.35
N ALA A 89 -10.49 11.59 -15.07
CA ALA A 89 -10.35 10.99 -13.74
C ALA A 89 -9.36 9.83 -13.72
N ALA A 90 -8.67 9.69 -12.60
CA ALA A 90 -7.75 8.59 -12.34
C ALA A 90 -7.95 8.04 -10.93
N THR A 91 -7.82 6.71 -10.80
CA THR A 91 -7.88 6.04 -9.50
C THR A 91 -6.52 5.46 -9.12
N ILE A 92 -6.25 5.45 -7.82
CA ILE A 92 -5.15 4.71 -7.22
C ILE A 92 -5.76 3.70 -6.24
N THR A 93 -5.48 2.42 -6.46
CA THR A 93 -5.83 1.35 -5.54
C THR A 93 -4.55 0.90 -4.82
N VAL A 94 -4.47 1.19 -3.52
CA VAL A 94 -3.38 0.72 -2.68
C VAL A 94 -3.85 -0.55 -1.96
N SER A 95 -3.27 -1.69 -2.27
CA SER A 95 -3.56 -2.94 -1.58
C SER A 95 -2.59 -3.15 -0.42
N LYS A 96 -3.06 -3.88 0.60
CA LYS A 96 -2.13 -4.47 1.58
C LYS A 96 -1.37 -5.59 0.86
N ASN A 97 -0.07 -5.70 1.09
CA ASN A 97 0.60 -6.94 0.78
C ASN A 97 -0.04 -8.03 1.66
N PRO A 98 -0.70 -9.06 1.10
CA PRO A 98 -1.31 -10.11 1.91
C PRO A 98 -0.28 -10.78 2.83
N SER A 99 0.97 -10.83 2.36
CA SER A 99 2.10 -11.42 3.07
C SER A 99 2.33 -10.81 4.46
N GLU A 100 2.00 -9.52 4.69
CA GLU A 100 2.23 -8.88 6.00
C GLU A 100 1.19 -9.23 7.07
N LYS A 101 0.02 -9.76 6.70
CA LYS A 101 -1.03 -10.11 7.67
C LYS A 101 -0.83 -11.48 8.32
N ASP A 102 0.01 -12.30 7.71
CA ASP A 102 0.26 -13.64 8.17
C ASP A 102 1.44 -13.67 9.14
N PHE A 103 2.25 -12.61 9.24
CA PHE A 103 3.39 -12.63 10.14
C PHE A 103 3.01 -12.28 11.59
N VAL A 104 3.50 -13.10 12.52
CA VAL A 104 3.40 -12.88 13.96
C VAL A 104 4.81 -12.75 14.51
N GLU A 105 5.09 -11.65 15.20
CA GLU A 105 6.31 -11.48 15.98
C GLU A 105 6.05 -11.85 17.46
N MET A 106 6.90 -12.71 18.00
CA MET A 106 6.88 -13.13 19.39
C MET A 106 8.21 -12.76 20.05
N ILE A 107 8.15 -12.01 21.15
CA ILE A 107 9.32 -11.67 21.95
C ILE A 107 9.33 -12.59 23.17
N LEU A 108 10.41 -13.36 23.35
CA LEU A 108 10.58 -14.28 24.46
C LEU A 108 11.78 -13.89 25.31
N ASP A 109 11.61 -13.98 26.63
CA ASP A 109 12.69 -13.88 27.59
C ASP A 109 13.49 -15.19 27.62
N ALA A 110 14.38 -15.34 26.65
CA ALA A 110 15.24 -16.49 26.47
C ALA A 110 16.53 -16.09 25.74
N ASP A 111 17.64 -16.74 26.07
CA ASP A 111 18.90 -16.58 25.35
C ASP A 111 18.86 -17.31 24.00
N ILE A 112 19.23 -16.65 22.90
CA ILE A 112 19.26 -17.28 21.57
C ILE A 112 20.19 -18.51 21.53
N ASP A 113 21.30 -18.47 22.28
CA ASP A 113 22.28 -19.55 22.34
C ASP A 113 21.74 -20.84 22.98
N LYS A 114 20.64 -20.74 23.73
CA LYS A 114 19.95 -21.87 24.36
C LYS A 114 18.71 -22.30 23.58
N PHE A 115 18.29 -21.54 22.57
CA PHE A 115 17.10 -21.85 21.77
C PHE A 115 17.44 -22.90 20.71
N THR A 116 17.20 -24.17 21.05
CA THR A 116 17.54 -25.32 20.19
C THR A 116 16.50 -25.57 19.10
N MET A 117 16.82 -26.45 18.14
CA MET A 117 15.84 -26.93 17.15
C MET A 117 14.63 -27.63 17.79
N ALA A 118 14.82 -28.35 18.91
CA ALA A 118 13.71 -28.96 19.63
C ALA A 118 12.77 -27.89 20.25
N ASN A 119 13.33 -26.75 20.69
CA ASN A 119 12.52 -25.62 21.16
C ASN A 119 11.73 -25.00 20.01
N LYS A 120 12.36 -24.83 18.84
CA LYS A 120 11.69 -24.36 17.61
C LYS A 120 10.52 -25.26 17.24
N GLU A 121 10.75 -26.57 17.10
CA GLU A 121 9.71 -27.53 16.70
C GLU A 121 8.56 -27.55 17.70
N SER A 122 8.87 -27.66 19.01
CA SER A 122 7.84 -27.65 20.05
C SER A 122 7.03 -26.35 20.08
N LEU A 123 7.65 -25.20 19.78
CA LEU A 123 6.96 -23.91 19.76
C LEU A 123 6.01 -23.79 18.56
N VAL A 124 6.43 -24.28 17.39
CA VAL A 124 5.57 -24.35 16.20
C VAL A 124 4.37 -25.25 16.45
N ASP A 125 4.58 -26.46 16.97
CA ASP A 125 3.50 -27.40 17.29
C ASP A 125 2.50 -26.81 18.30
N GLN A 126 2.99 -26.14 19.36
CA GLN A 126 2.14 -25.50 20.35
C GLN A 126 1.32 -24.36 19.76
N LEU A 127 1.91 -23.52 18.90
CA LEU A 127 1.22 -22.42 18.25
C LEU A 127 0.17 -22.91 17.27
N GLU A 128 0.49 -23.95 16.50
CA GLU A 128 -0.46 -24.58 15.58
C GLU A 128 -1.68 -25.11 16.34
N LEU A 129 -1.46 -25.84 17.45
CA LEU A 129 -2.54 -26.34 18.32
C LEU A 129 -3.37 -25.22 18.98
N MET A 130 -2.72 -24.13 19.41
CA MET A 130 -3.45 -23.00 20.02
C MET A 130 -4.30 -22.23 19.01
N LEU A 131 -3.85 -22.15 17.77
CA LEU A 131 -4.52 -21.39 16.70
C LEU A 131 -5.54 -22.22 15.93
N GLN A 132 -5.55 -23.55 16.08
CA GLN A 132 -6.60 -24.42 15.56
C GLN A 132 -7.97 -23.96 16.06
N ARG A 133 -8.76 -23.34 15.17
CA ARG A 133 -10.15 -23.03 15.45
C ARG A 133 -10.98 -24.29 15.25
N SER A 134 -11.62 -24.78 16.32
CA SER A 134 -12.32 -26.06 16.36
C SER A 134 -13.60 -26.16 15.51
N SER A 135 -13.87 -25.26 14.55
CA SER A 135 -15.15 -25.20 13.84
C SER A 135 -15.13 -24.62 12.42
N GLU A 136 -13.98 -24.29 11.85
CA GLU A 136 -13.89 -23.78 10.48
C GLU A 136 -13.10 -24.80 9.65
N ASP A 137 -13.56 -25.11 8.43
CA ASP A 137 -13.04 -26.15 7.52
C ASP A 137 -11.65 -25.79 6.94
N ARG A 138 -10.82 -25.15 7.76
CA ARG A 138 -9.54 -24.56 7.42
C ARG A 138 -8.48 -25.04 8.39
N ASP A 139 -7.43 -25.65 7.85
CA ASP A 139 -6.24 -25.98 8.62
C ASP A 139 -5.38 -24.72 8.79
N THR A 140 -4.94 -24.49 10.01
CA THR A 140 -3.99 -23.41 10.32
C THR A 140 -2.59 -24.00 10.27
N VAL A 141 -1.70 -23.38 9.47
CA VAL A 141 -0.29 -23.78 9.34
C VAL A 141 0.56 -22.65 9.88
N VAL A 142 1.54 -22.98 10.73
CA VAL A 142 2.49 -22.02 11.31
C VAL A 142 3.89 -22.28 10.75
N ASP A 143 4.35 -21.41 9.85
CA ASP A 143 5.69 -21.44 9.28
C ASP A 143 6.65 -20.60 10.12
N PHE A 144 7.71 -21.20 10.64
CA PHE A 144 8.80 -20.45 11.28
C PHE A 144 9.67 -19.74 10.23
N ILE A 145 9.86 -18.43 10.38
CA ILE A 145 10.62 -17.60 9.42
C ILE A 145 12.02 -17.32 9.92
N SER A 146 12.14 -16.76 11.12
CA SER A 146 13.42 -16.35 11.70
C SER A 146 13.36 -16.27 13.21
N VAL A 147 14.52 -16.44 13.85
CA VAL A 147 14.79 -16.02 15.24
C VAL A 147 15.97 -15.07 15.22
N THR A 148 15.83 -13.93 15.87
CA THR A 148 16.88 -12.93 16.03
C THR A 148 17.04 -12.61 17.51
N ASP A 149 18.26 -12.19 17.87
CA ASP A 149 18.58 -11.73 19.21
C ASP A 149 18.47 -10.22 19.27
N ASP A 150 17.75 -9.69 20.26
CA ASP A 150 17.81 -8.29 20.61
C ASP A 150 18.89 -8.11 21.68
N ILE A 151 20.10 -7.81 21.21
CA ILE A 151 21.31 -7.64 22.02
C ILE A 151 21.14 -6.55 23.09
N SER A 152 20.16 -5.65 22.94
CA SER A 152 19.88 -4.60 23.92
C SER A 152 19.03 -5.06 25.10
N THR A 153 18.21 -6.11 24.91
CA THR A 153 17.26 -6.60 25.92
C THR A 153 17.56 -8.02 26.40
N GLY A 154 18.36 -8.79 25.66
CA GLY A 154 18.59 -10.22 25.92
C GLY A 154 17.39 -11.10 25.59
N HIS A 155 16.40 -10.56 24.87
CA HIS A 155 15.24 -11.29 24.40
C HIS A 155 15.45 -11.78 22.97
N ILE A 156 14.83 -12.92 22.65
CA ILE A 156 14.71 -13.35 21.25
C ILE A 156 13.43 -12.82 20.63
N CYS A 157 13.52 -12.35 19.39
CA CYS A 157 12.39 -12.06 18.53
C CYS A 157 12.23 -13.19 17.52
N ILE A 158 11.08 -13.84 17.51
CA ILE A 158 10.74 -14.91 16.58
C ILE A 158 9.65 -14.41 15.64
N THR A 159 9.88 -14.56 14.34
CA THR A 159 8.90 -14.26 13.30
C THR A 159 8.32 -15.57 12.77
N PHE A 160 7.00 -15.69 12.84
CA PHE A 160 6.23 -16.77 12.21
C PHE A 160 5.40 -16.23 11.07
N ARG A 161 5.00 -17.08 10.13
CA ARG A 161 3.90 -16.84 9.19
C ARG A 161 2.76 -17.82 9.50
N VAL A 162 1.54 -17.34 9.61
CA VAL A 162 0.34 -18.11 9.94
C VAL A 162 -0.58 -18.12 8.72
N LEU A 163 -0.76 -19.28 8.10
CA LEU A 163 -1.60 -19.46 6.93
C LEU A 163 -2.87 -20.25 7.31
N HIS A 164 -3.99 -19.93 6.67
CA HIS A 164 -5.21 -20.73 6.76
C HIS A 164 -5.44 -21.37 5.39
N GLN A 165 -5.42 -22.70 5.32
CA GLN A 165 -5.66 -23.47 4.10
C GLN A 165 -7.00 -24.17 4.20
N ASP A 166 -7.81 -24.15 3.14
CA ASP A 166 -9.03 -24.97 3.10
C ASP A 166 -8.65 -26.46 3.06
N LYS A 167 -9.41 -27.31 3.75
CA LYS A 167 -9.20 -28.77 3.79
C LYS A 167 -9.43 -29.49 2.46
#